data_AF-A0AAX2M5Q6-F1
#
_entry.id   AF-A0AAX2M5Q6-F1
#
_cell.length_a   1.000
_cell.length_b   1.000
_cell.length_c   1.000
_cell.angle_alpha   90.00
_cell.angle_beta   90.00
_cell.angle_gamma   90.00
#
_symmetry.space_group_name_H-M   'P 1'
#
loop_
_entity.id
_entity.type
_entity.pdbx_description
1 polymer ?
#
loop_
_entity_poly.entity_id
_entity_poly.type
_entity_poly.pdbx_seq_one_letter_code
_entity_poly.pdbx_strand_id
1 'polypeptide(L)'
;MRLYGDCPPDLLQAGALVMLKRRGFEWQLGLVRWISLPGGDAPAECGVEFVGKRPQAVGASAVTSHPDAPLDPGLLLQAERRFRQRGVLVLPGRQYQALRPFRLQADGGEWLVRAQRLLQQTGSCQLMEIRLEDELEPKPV
;
A
#
# COMPACT_ATOMS: atom_id res chain seq x y z
N MET A 1 15.56 18.04 -4.48
CA MET A 1 16.74 17.25 -4.10
C MET A 1 16.79 16.02 -4.99
N ARG A 2 17.92 15.75 -5.68
CA ARG A 2 18.07 14.53 -6.48
C ARG A 2 18.65 13.40 -5.62
N LEU A 3 18.16 12.19 -5.83
CA LEU A 3 18.62 10.98 -5.17
C LEU A 3 19.20 10.04 -6.23
N TYR A 4 20.26 9.33 -5.87
CA TYR A 4 20.92 8.35 -6.72
C TYR A 4 20.91 7.01 -5.98
N GLY A 5 20.70 5.93 -6.73
CA GLY A 5 20.69 4.57 -6.22
C GLY A 5 20.46 3.59 -7.35
N ASP A 6 20.70 2.31 -7.06
CA ASP A 6 20.55 1.23 -8.02
C ASP A 6 19.10 0.71 -7.98
N CYS A 7 18.48 0.59 -9.15
CA CYS A 7 17.18 -0.02 -9.32
C CYS A 7 17.23 -0.98 -10.52
N PRO A 8 16.81 -2.25 -10.38
CA PRO A 8 16.71 -3.14 -11.52
C PRO A 8 15.80 -2.52 -12.59
N PRO A 9 16.21 -2.52 -13.87
CA PRO A 9 15.52 -1.80 -14.94
C PRO A 9 14.05 -2.22 -15.09
N ASP A 10 13.74 -3.49 -14.86
CA ASP A 10 12.40 -4.07 -15.05
C ASP A 10 11.43 -3.76 -13.90
N LEU A 11 11.92 -3.18 -12.79
CA LEU A 11 11.11 -2.94 -11.60
C LEU A 11 10.55 -1.51 -11.52
N LEU A 12 11.13 -0.56 -12.26
CA LEU A 12 10.78 0.84 -12.15
C LEU A 12 9.79 1.28 -13.23
N GLN A 13 8.50 1.19 -12.90
CA GLN A 13 7.41 1.66 -13.77
C GLN A 13 6.61 2.78 -13.08
N ALA A 14 6.03 3.67 -13.90
CA ALA A 14 5.11 4.67 -13.40
C ALA A 14 3.92 4.01 -12.68
N GLY A 15 3.61 4.52 -11.49
CA GLY A 15 2.57 4.01 -10.62
C GLY A 15 2.99 2.86 -9.70
N ALA A 16 4.21 2.35 -9.80
CA ALA A 16 4.75 1.37 -8.84
C ALA A 16 5.02 1.97 -7.47
N LEU A 17 4.93 1.13 -6.45
CA LEU A 17 5.42 1.42 -5.11
C LEU A 17 6.90 1.05 -5.01
N VAL A 18 7.66 1.91 -4.34
CA VAL A 18 9.09 1.72 -4.10
C VAL A 18 9.43 2.05 -2.65
N MET A 19 10.44 1.36 -2.12
CA MET A 19 11.04 1.71 -0.84
C MET A 19 12.34 2.45 -1.10
N LEU A 20 12.48 3.63 -0.51
CA LEU A 20 13.66 4.49 -0.67
C LEU A 20 14.35 4.66 0.69
N LYS A 21 15.66 4.40 0.74
CA LYS A 21 16.50 4.69 1.91
C LYS A 21 17.40 5.87 1.60
N ARG A 22 17.33 6.90 2.43
CA ARG A 22 18.21 8.07 2.34
C ARG A 22 19.13 8.07 3.54
N ARG A 23 20.36 8.59 3.37
CA ARG A 23 21.28 8.75 4.49
C ARG A 23 20.63 9.63 5.56
N GLY A 24 20.61 9.14 6.80
CA GLY A 24 20.01 9.84 7.95
C GLY A 24 18.49 9.70 8.07
N PHE A 25 17.83 8.91 7.22
CA PHE A 25 16.40 8.63 7.30
C PHE A 25 16.13 7.12 7.29
N GLU A 26 15.05 6.73 7.95
CA GLU A 26 14.48 5.38 7.81
C GLU A 26 13.96 5.15 6.39
N TRP A 27 13.70 3.88 6.05
CA TRP A 27 13.04 3.54 4.79
C TRP A 27 11.71 4.28 4.63
N GLN A 28 11.51 4.87 3.46
CA GLN A 28 10.32 5.64 3.12
C GLN A 28 9.61 4.98 1.95
N LEU A 29 8.29 4.81 2.08
CA LEU A 29 7.46 4.33 0.98
C LEU A 29 7.19 5.48 0.01
N GLY A 30 7.39 5.21 -1.26
CA GLY A 30 7.14 6.15 -2.34
C GLY A 30 6.36 5.51 -3.48
N LEU A 31 5.81 6.37 -4.32
CA LEU A 31 5.10 6.01 -5.53
C LEU A 31 5.77 6.72 -6.71
N VAL A 32 6.13 5.95 -7.73
CA VAL A 32 6.70 6.48 -8.96
C VAL A 32 5.63 7.25 -9.72
N ARG A 33 5.85 8.55 -9.95
CA ARG A 33 4.95 9.45 -10.69
C ARG A 33 5.28 9.51 -12.18
N TRP A 34 6.56 9.44 -12.51
CA TRP A 34 7.06 9.45 -13.88
C TRP A 34 8.44 8.80 -13.93
N ILE A 35 8.80 8.31 -15.11
CA ILE A 35 10.15 7.83 -15.46
C ILE A 35 10.61 8.57 -16.71
N SER A 36 11.92 8.80 -16.82
CA SER A 36 12.57 9.41 -17.98
C SER A 36 13.50 8.39 -18.61
N LEU A 37 13.35 8.19 -19.92
CA LEU A 37 14.08 7.21 -20.72
C LEU A 37 14.87 7.92 -21.84
N PRO A 38 15.88 8.77 -21.53
CA PRO A 38 16.63 9.45 -22.56
C PRO A 38 17.56 8.46 -23.27
N GLY A 39 17.11 7.94 -24.41
CA GLY A 39 17.95 7.19 -25.36
C GLY A 39 18.04 5.68 -25.15
N GLY A 40 17.12 5.03 -24.43
CA GLY A 40 17.09 3.57 -24.31
C GLY A 40 16.03 3.05 -23.34
N ASP A 41 16.09 1.75 -23.05
CA ASP A 41 15.07 1.04 -22.25
C ASP A 41 15.28 1.14 -20.72
N ALA A 42 16.38 1.74 -20.27
CA ALA A 42 16.69 1.90 -18.85
C ALA A 42 16.33 3.31 -18.34
N PRO A 43 15.56 3.45 -17.24
CA PRO A 43 15.18 4.76 -16.70
C PRO A 43 16.39 5.51 -16.13
N ALA A 44 16.66 6.70 -16.67
CA ALA A 44 17.75 7.56 -16.20
C ALA A 44 17.34 8.45 -15.02
N GLU A 45 16.07 8.86 -14.97
CA GLU A 45 15.51 9.63 -13.86
C GLU A 45 14.07 9.17 -13.58
N CYS A 46 13.63 9.33 -12.33
CA CYS A 46 12.22 9.17 -11.97
C CYS A 46 11.79 10.19 -10.92
N GLY A 47 10.50 10.53 -10.95
CA GLY A 47 9.85 11.30 -9.91
C GLY A 47 9.16 10.37 -8.93
N VAL A 48 9.43 10.55 -7.64
CA VAL A 48 8.77 9.77 -6.58
C VAL A 48 8.03 10.68 -5.61
N GLU A 49 6.77 10.34 -5.34
CA GLU A 49 5.96 10.94 -4.30
C GLU A 49 5.95 10.05 -3.05
N PHE A 50 6.29 10.57 -1.88
CA PHE A 50 6.24 9.78 -0.65
C PHE A 50 4.80 9.56 -0.20
N VAL A 51 4.41 8.30 -0.01
CA VAL A 51 3.03 7.92 0.33
C VAL A 51 2.98 7.29 1.71
N GLY A 52 2.47 8.06 2.67
CA GLY A 52 2.28 7.63 4.06
C GLY A 52 3.58 7.41 4.85
N LYS A 53 3.43 6.81 6.04
CA LYS A 53 4.51 6.48 6.96
C LYS A 53 4.25 5.11 7.57
N ARG A 54 5.30 4.47 8.09
CA ARG A 54 5.23 3.20 8.85
C ARG A 54 4.45 2.12 8.09
N PRO A 55 4.92 1.68 6.92
CA PRO A 55 4.27 0.60 6.19
C PRO A 55 4.32 -0.69 7.01
N GLN A 56 3.16 -1.31 7.22
CA GLN A 56 3.01 -2.63 7.80
C GLN A 56 2.49 -3.58 6.73
N ALA A 57 3.10 -4.76 6.59
CA ALA A 57 2.59 -5.80 5.70
C ALA A 57 1.27 -6.35 6.23
N VAL A 58 0.29 -6.52 5.35
CA VAL A 58 -1.02 -7.08 5.68
C VAL A 58 -1.50 -8.00 4.57
N GLY A 59 -2.32 -8.99 4.90
CA GLY A 59 -3.23 -9.63 3.96
C GLY A 59 -4.58 -8.92 4.00
N ALA A 60 -5.23 -8.74 2.85
CA ALA A 60 -6.55 -8.14 2.80
C ALA A 60 -7.46 -8.85 1.80
N SER A 61 -8.74 -8.97 2.12
CA SER A 61 -9.74 -9.40 1.14
C SER A 61 -11.01 -8.57 1.29
N ALA A 62 -11.66 -8.25 0.17
CA ALA A 62 -13.00 -7.68 0.21
C ALA A 62 -13.94 -8.70 0.86
N VAL A 63 -14.77 -8.25 1.80
CA VAL A 63 -15.77 -9.14 2.39
C VAL A 63 -16.82 -9.45 1.32
N THR A 64 -16.99 -10.73 1.03
CA THR A 64 -18.00 -11.25 0.10
C THR A 64 -18.86 -12.29 0.82
N SER A 65 -19.85 -12.85 0.14
CA SER A 65 -20.63 -13.98 0.65
C SER A 65 -19.81 -15.27 0.82
N HIS A 66 -18.59 -15.33 0.25
CA HIS A 66 -17.68 -16.47 0.42
C HIS A 66 -16.68 -16.20 1.55
N PRO A 67 -16.69 -17.02 2.62
CA PRO A 67 -15.87 -16.77 3.82
C PRO A 67 -14.36 -16.99 3.61
N ASP A 68 -13.97 -17.69 2.54
CA ASP A 68 -12.59 -18.11 2.28
C ASP A 68 -11.98 -17.41 1.06
N ALA A 69 -12.37 -16.16 0.81
CA ALA A 69 -11.73 -15.36 -0.24
C ALA A 69 -10.22 -15.24 0.06
N PRO A 70 -9.34 -15.48 -0.95
CA PRO A 70 -7.90 -15.36 -0.75
C PRO A 70 -7.53 -13.95 -0.30
N LEU A 71 -6.55 -13.86 0.59
CA LEU A 71 -6.00 -12.59 1.03
C LEU A 71 -4.98 -12.09 0.00
N ASP A 72 -5.24 -10.91 -0.56
CA ASP A 72 -4.30 -10.19 -1.37
C ASP A 72 -3.22 -9.55 -0.48
N PRO A 73 -1.93 -9.64 -0.84
CA PRO A 73 -0.88 -8.95 -0.11
C PRO A 73 -1.03 -7.44 -0.26
N GLY A 74 -0.85 -6.70 0.82
CA GLY A 74 -1.03 -5.26 0.87
C GLY A 74 -0.16 -4.57 1.91
N LEU A 75 -0.31 -3.26 1.99
CA LEU A 75 0.31 -2.44 3.02
C LEU A 75 -0.74 -1.64 3.77
N LEU A 76 -0.62 -1.60 5.09
CA LEU A 76 -1.32 -0.65 5.94
C LEU A 76 -0.35 0.47 6.33
N LEU A 77 -0.70 1.71 6.01
CA LEU A 77 0.09 2.90 6.34
C LEU A 77 -0.58 3.63 7.50
N GLN A 78 0.19 3.91 8.54
CA GLN A 78 -0.32 4.49 9.79
C GLN A 78 0.43 5.77 10.18
N ALA A 79 -0.31 6.78 10.61
CA ALA A 79 0.27 8.00 11.19
C ALA A 79 0.85 7.73 12.61
N GLU A 80 0.25 6.79 13.34
CA GLU A 80 0.61 6.43 14.72
C GLU A 80 1.23 5.03 14.81
N ARG A 81 1.77 4.66 15.97
CA ARG A 81 2.44 3.35 16.18
C ARG A 81 1.42 2.21 16.37
N ARG A 82 0.17 2.55 16.65
CA ARG A 82 -0.95 1.61 16.78
C ARG A 82 -2.07 2.07 15.85
N PHE A 83 -2.74 1.12 15.21
CA PHE A 83 -3.92 1.38 14.39
C PHE A 83 -5.06 1.76 15.33
N ARG A 84 -5.34 3.07 15.46
CA ARG A 84 -6.34 3.51 16.43
C ARG A 84 -7.74 3.59 15.83
N GLN A 85 -7.89 4.16 14.63
CA GLN A 85 -9.21 4.37 14.01
C GLN A 85 -9.19 4.55 12.49
N ARG A 86 -8.10 5.07 11.92
CA ARG A 86 -7.98 5.37 10.49
C ARG A 86 -6.59 5.01 9.99
N GLY A 87 -6.51 4.64 8.71
CA GLY A 87 -5.27 4.34 8.03
C GLY A 87 -5.43 4.43 6.52
N VAL A 88 -4.33 4.21 5.81
CA VAL A 88 -4.36 4.06 4.36
C VAL A 88 -4.03 2.61 4.03
N LEU A 89 -4.96 1.95 3.35
CA LEU A 89 -4.76 0.60 2.84
C LEU A 89 -4.27 0.69 1.39
N VAL A 90 -3.22 -0.06 1.10
CA VAL A 90 -2.64 -0.19 -0.23
C VAL A 90 -2.82 -1.62 -0.71
N LEU A 91 -3.51 -1.80 -1.83
CA LEU A 91 -3.77 -3.11 -2.43
C LEU A 91 -3.40 -3.14 -3.91
N PRO A 92 -3.08 -4.31 -4.47
CA PRO A 92 -3.00 -4.49 -5.91
C PRO A 92 -4.37 -4.31 -6.57
N GLY A 93 -4.34 -4.03 -7.88
CA GLY A 93 -5.55 -3.97 -8.71
C GLY A 93 -6.45 -2.77 -8.41
N ARG A 94 -7.74 -2.93 -8.73
CA ARG A 94 -8.75 -1.86 -8.75
C ARG A 94 -10.05 -2.30 -8.08
N GLN A 95 -9.92 -2.73 -6.83
CA GLN A 95 -11.04 -3.24 -6.03
C GLN A 95 -11.80 -2.16 -5.23
N TYR A 96 -11.38 -0.90 -5.30
CA TYR A 96 -11.99 0.17 -4.52
C TYR A 96 -13.46 0.37 -4.90
N GLN A 97 -14.28 0.35 -3.87
CA GLN A 97 -15.64 0.86 -3.90
C GLN A 97 -15.88 1.57 -2.57
N ALA A 98 -16.52 2.73 -2.60
CA ALA A 98 -16.86 3.46 -1.39
C ALA A 98 -17.66 2.57 -0.43
N LEU A 99 -17.34 2.65 0.87
CA LEU A 99 -17.96 1.89 1.94
C LEU A 99 -17.80 0.36 1.86
N ARG A 100 -16.97 -0.15 0.94
CA ARG A 100 -16.69 -1.58 0.85
C ARG A 100 -15.95 -2.06 2.10
N PRO A 101 -16.45 -3.11 2.78
CA PRO A 101 -15.75 -3.75 3.88
C PRO A 101 -14.61 -4.64 3.38
N PHE A 102 -13.52 -4.66 4.14
CA PHE A 102 -12.36 -5.52 3.94
C PHE A 102 -12.00 -6.21 5.25
N ARG A 103 -11.66 -7.50 5.18
CA ARG A 103 -10.97 -8.20 6.25
C ARG A 103 -9.48 -7.94 6.09
N LEU A 104 -8.84 -7.45 7.14
CA LEU A 104 -7.40 -7.29 7.22
C LEU A 104 -6.82 -8.32 8.18
N GLN A 105 -5.70 -8.91 7.80
CA GLN A 105 -4.89 -9.77 8.64
C GLN A 105 -3.46 -9.21 8.70
N ALA A 106 -2.93 -9.07 9.90
CA ALA A 106 -1.53 -8.69 10.13
C ALA A 106 -0.97 -9.43 11.35
N ASP A 107 0.33 -9.26 11.62
CA ASP A 107 1.00 -9.89 12.76
C ASP A 107 0.35 -9.62 14.14
N GLY A 108 -0.47 -8.56 14.24
CA GLY A 108 -1.16 -8.18 15.48
C GLY A 108 -2.60 -8.70 15.63
N GLY A 109 -3.14 -9.40 14.64
CA GLY A 109 -4.52 -9.88 14.65
C GLY A 109 -5.26 -9.63 13.35
N GLU A 110 -6.60 -9.72 13.44
CA GLU A 110 -7.50 -9.51 12.31
C GLU A 110 -8.49 -8.39 12.61
N TRP A 111 -8.81 -7.61 11.59
CA TRP A 111 -9.72 -6.48 11.72
C TRP A 111 -10.69 -6.41 10.54
N LEU A 112 -11.91 -5.98 10.83
CA LEU A 112 -12.83 -5.51 9.82
C LEU A 112 -12.62 -4.01 9.63
N VAL A 113 -12.36 -3.59 8.40
CA VAL A 113 -12.20 -2.19 8.05
C VAL A 113 -13.11 -1.82 6.89
N ARG A 114 -13.41 -0.53 6.77
CA ARG A 114 -14.25 -0.02 5.69
C ARG A 114 -13.55 1.07 4.90
N ALA A 115 -13.51 0.89 3.58
CA ALA A 115 -13.03 1.90 2.65
C ALA A 115 -13.90 3.17 2.73
N GLN A 116 -13.26 4.32 2.85
CA GLN A 116 -13.91 5.63 2.97
C GLN A 116 -13.74 6.45 1.69
N ARG A 117 -12.49 6.52 1.20
CA ARG A 117 -12.12 7.39 0.08
C ARG A 117 -10.95 6.82 -0.68
N LEU A 118 -11.01 6.85 -2.00
CA LEU A 118 -9.86 6.57 -2.85
C LEU A 118 -8.93 7.79 -2.82
N LEU A 119 -7.69 7.59 -2.39
CA LEU A 119 -6.65 8.62 -2.45
C LEU A 119 -5.98 8.60 -3.81
N GLN A 120 -5.69 7.41 -4.31
CA GLN A 120 -4.98 7.24 -5.56
C GLN A 120 -5.21 5.85 -6.15
N GLN A 121 -5.14 5.76 -7.48
CA GLN A 121 -5.17 4.50 -8.21
C GLN A 121 -4.20 4.57 -9.38
N THR A 122 -3.43 3.51 -9.58
CA THR A 122 -2.47 3.35 -10.66
C THR A 122 -2.74 2.07 -11.45
N GLY A 123 -1.84 1.71 -12.36
CA GLY A 123 -1.90 0.41 -13.03
C GLY A 123 -1.61 -0.76 -12.08
N SER A 124 -0.81 -0.55 -11.02
CA SER A 124 -0.31 -1.60 -10.15
C SER A 124 -0.97 -1.65 -8.78
N CYS A 125 -1.46 -0.52 -8.27
CA CYS A 125 -2.04 -0.45 -6.93
C CYS A 125 -3.09 0.65 -6.77
N GLN A 126 -3.75 0.61 -5.63
CA GLN A 126 -4.71 1.60 -5.15
C GLN A 126 -4.40 1.92 -3.69
N LEU A 127 -4.54 3.19 -3.33
CA LEU A 127 -4.38 3.69 -1.98
C LEU A 127 -5.73 4.25 -1.55
N MET A 128 -6.28 3.74 -0.45
CA MET A 128 -7.58 4.15 0.05
C MET A 128 -7.54 4.44 1.55
N GLU A 129 -8.21 5.51 1.95
CA GLU A 129 -8.50 5.75 3.36
C GLU A 129 -9.47 4.67 3.85
N ILE A 130 -9.13 4.09 5.00
CA ILE A 130 -9.96 3.10 5.68
C ILE A 130 -10.25 3.55 7.10
N ARG A 131 -11.36 3.04 7.64
CA ARG A 131 -11.74 3.18 9.05
C ARG A 131 -11.83 1.79 9.68
N LEU A 132 -11.29 1.63 10.89
CA LEU A 132 -11.51 0.44 11.71
C LEU A 132 -12.99 0.34 12.07
N GLU A 133 -13.57 -0.84 11.92
CA GLU A 133 -14.94 -1.10 12.39
C GLU A 133 -14.89 -1.98 13.63
N ASP A 134 -14.31 -3.18 13.50
CA ASP A 134 -14.22 -4.16 14.57
C ASP A 134 -12.88 -4.90 14.55
N GLU A 135 -12.43 -5.31 15.73
CA GLU A 135 -11.36 -6.30 15.88
C GLU A 135 -11.99 -7.69 15.88
N LEU A 136 -11.49 -8.57 15.02
CA LEU A 136 -11.99 -9.93 14.91
C LEU A 136 -11.19 -10.81 15.87
N GLU A 137 -11.91 -11.58 16.71
CA GLU A 137 -11.25 -12.57 17.55
C GLU A 137 -10.50 -13.59 16.68
N PRO A 138 -9.26 -13.95 17.04
CA PRO A 138 -8.52 -14.97 16.30
C PRO A 138 -9.32 -16.28 16.33
N LYS A 139 -9.58 -16.88 15.17
CA LYS A 139 -10.18 -18.21 15.11
C LYS A 139 -9.28 -19.20 15.89
N PRO A 140 -9.80 -19.98 16.84
CA PRO A 140 -9.03 -21.05 17.45
C PRO A 140 -8.63 -22.06 16.36
N VAL A 141 -7.34 -22.40 16.36
CA VAL A 141 -6.71 -23.40 15.48
C VAL A 141 -7.16 -24.80 15.87
#